data_AF-A0A936SEW7-F1
#
_entry.id   AF-A0A936SEW7-F1
#
_cell.length_a   1.000
_cell.length_b   1.000
_cell.length_c   1.000
_cell.angle_alpha   90.00
_cell.angle_beta   90.00
_cell.angle_gamma   90.00
#
_symmetry.space_group_name_H-M   'P 1'
#
loop_
_entity.id
_entity.type
_entity.pdbx_description
1 polymer ?
#
loop_
_entity_poly.entity_id
_entity_poly.type
_entity_poly.pdbx_seq_one_letter_code
_entity_poly.pdbx_strand_id
1 'polypeptide(L)'
;MAVQIWIGEKPEHPNERRAIVALANGLDRLDGLYLILANFSVGGRNIDLVLIKQDAIFIVELKHCDGKIFGDVNGPWFVESANGERKRLNPGRKNPYNQVISYYYSLINFLNEHRTTFLSAQKAAAVDFRTCKRLVVIAPTIQDGSQVETDWKVELKGLDELPAYLITERSSEINLSEEEMLRIPELLHCTRWSEVNALLAGVLPRWDEPDPGLAAPPRVAAEIAPPELAAPDAAPAPTIWSRGRRVLTTWTGRAAVLMGTLALVLAAVVLAMATRRPLVPIDQPVSGIVSTSQAAGGVDFGGVVAQDSCIWNEFQSVGRRRGAQIGTWENVGVGGNAPALQPEVVVSLEEVDFCKGEIKLLWSVRNNMDDESVALPLTAENIAVSDSLLNDYQIADPKSLPPQISVAPRSKARGTAVIERPANLNAKVLRIKLKQMPFGEATWIVPISGAGK
;
A
#
# COMPACT_ATOMS: atom_id res chain seq x y z
N MET A 1 22.80 -14.86 9.14
CA MET A 1 22.11 -14.48 7.88
C MET A 1 21.15 -13.38 8.25
N ALA A 2 21.34 -12.18 7.71
CA ALA A 2 20.58 -11.00 8.12
C ALA A 2 19.12 -11.07 7.65
N VAL A 3 18.86 -11.69 6.50
CA VAL A 3 17.51 -11.74 5.90
C VAL A 3 17.02 -13.19 5.84
N GLN A 4 15.76 -13.45 6.17
CA GLN A 4 15.11 -14.74 5.91
C GLN A 4 13.79 -14.53 5.16
N ILE A 5 13.60 -15.28 4.07
CA ILE A 5 12.36 -15.22 3.28
C ILE A 5 11.47 -16.42 3.62
N TRP A 6 10.22 -16.12 3.93
CA TRP A 6 9.14 -17.04 4.25
C TRP A 6 7.99 -16.83 3.26
N ILE A 7 7.35 -17.91 2.84
CA ILE A 7 6.25 -17.88 1.87
C ILE A 7 5.07 -18.71 2.37
N GLY A 8 3.84 -18.22 2.16
CA GLY A 8 2.65 -19.07 2.28
C GLY A 8 2.51 -19.94 1.03
N GLU A 9 2.54 -19.30 -0.13
CA GLU A 9 2.51 -19.93 -1.45
C GLU A 9 3.66 -19.38 -2.31
N LYS A 10 4.13 -20.18 -3.27
CA LYS A 10 5.22 -19.76 -4.16
C LYS A 10 4.72 -18.66 -5.12
N PRO A 11 5.38 -17.49 -5.20
CA PRO A 11 5.02 -16.45 -6.16
C PRO A 11 5.00 -16.96 -7.61
N GLU A 12 3.84 -16.87 -8.25
CA GLU A 12 3.62 -17.29 -9.64
C GLU A 12 4.15 -16.25 -10.63
N HIS A 13 4.04 -14.96 -10.29
CA HIS A 13 4.41 -13.88 -11.20
C HIS A 13 5.92 -13.56 -11.10
N PRO A 14 6.67 -13.59 -12.23
CA PRO A 14 8.11 -13.29 -12.22
C PRO A 14 8.47 -11.91 -11.66
N ASN A 15 7.59 -10.92 -11.82
CA ASN A 15 7.81 -9.56 -11.34
C ASN A 15 7.81 -9.49 -9.81
N GLU A 16 6.91 -10.24 -9.17
CA GLU A 16 6.83 -10.36 -7.71
C GLU A 16 8.08 -11.06 -7.16
N ARG A 17 8.47 -12.18 -7.77
CA ARG A 17 9.71 -12.89 -7.41
C ARG A 17 10.94 -11.98 -7.54
N ARG A 18 11.06 -11.25 -8.64
CA ARG A 18 12.18 -10.31 -8.85
C ARG A 18 12.21 -9.20 -7.80
N ALA A 19 11.05 -8.65 -7.44
CA ALA A 19 10.94 -7.61 -6.42
C ALA A 19 11.35 -8.12 -5.03
N ILE A 20 10.88 -9.32 -4.63
CA ILE A 20 11.25 -9.95 -3.34
C ILE A 20 12.76 -10.20 -3.27
N VAL A 21 13.35 -10.76 -4.33
CA VAL A 21 14.80 -11.01 -4.40
C VAL A 21 15.60 -9.71 -4.37
N ALA A 22 15.17 -8.68 -5.10
CA ALA A 22 15.82 -7.37 -5.09
C ALA A 22 15.80 -6.74 -3.68
N LEU A 23 14.66 -6.83 -2.99
CA LEU A 23 14.53 -6.35 -1.62
C LEU A 23 15.44 -7.12 -0.66
N ALA A 24 15.46 -8.45 -0.75
CA ALA A 24 16.30 -9.28 0.10
C ALA A 24 17.79 -8.96 -0.08
N ASN A 25 18.26 -8.78 -1.33
CA ASN A 25 19.63 -8.36 -1.61
C ASN A 25 19.95 -6.95 -1.06
N GLY A 26 18.97 -6.05 -1.04
CA GLY A 26 19.10 -4.72 -0.45
C GLY A 26 19.25 -4.77 1.08
N LEU A 27 18.61 -5.74 1.73
CA LEU A 27 18.63 -5.91 3.18
C LEU A 27 19.77 -6.81 3.69
N ASP A 28 20.30 -7.72 2.86
CA ASP A 28 21.34 -8.69 3.27
C ASP A 28 22.66 -8.02 3.72
N ARG A 29 22.87 -6.77 3.31
CA ARG A 29 24.05 -5.98 3.70
C ARG A 29 23.89 -5.28 5.05
N LEU A 30 22.76 -5.46 5.73
CA LEU A 30 22.42 -4.76 6.96
C LEU A 30 22.58 -5.66 8.18
N ASP A 31 22.84 -5.04 9.31
CA ASP A 31 22.92 -5.75 10.59
C ASP A 31 21.52 -5.99 11.18
N GLY A 32 21.37 -7.15 11.81
CA GLY A 32 20.12 -7.58 12.44
C GLY A 32 19.29 -8.53 11.58
N LEU A 33 18.28 -9.14 12.20
CA LEU A 33 17.36 -10.05 11.53
C LEU A 33 16.23 -9.27 10.84
N TYR A 34 15.99 -9.58 9.57
CA TYR A 34 14.87 -9.13 8.76
C TYR A 34 14.12 -10.35 8.22
N LEU A 35 12.83 -10.45 8.52
CA LEU A 35 11.98 -11.47 7.93
C LEU A 35 11.15 -10.85 6.81
N ILE A 36 11.16 -11.51 5.65
CA ILE A 36 10.30 -11.19 4.52
C ILE A 36 9.26 -12.30 4.41
N LEU A 37 8.00 -12.00 4.66
CA LEU A 37 6.89 -12.93 4.52
C LEU A 37 6.13 -12.56 3.25
N ALA A 38 6.01 -13.47 2.29
CA ALA A 38 5.34 -13.22 1.02
C ALA A 38 4.21 -14.21 0.74
N ASN A 39 3.21 -13.75 -0.01
CA ASN A 39 2.12 -14.54 -0.56
C ASN A 39 1.49 -15.51 0.46
N PHE A 40 1.01 -14.98 1.58
CA PHE A 40 0.35 -15.77 2.62
C PHE A 40 -1.05 -15.25 2.90
N SER A 41 -1.89 -16.09 3.52
CA SER A 41 -3.28 -15.73 3.83
C SER A 41 -3.49 -15.56 5.32
N VAL A 42 -4.19 -14.49 5.71
CA VAL A 42 -4.60 -14.24 7.09
C VAL A 42 -5.96 -13.54 7.13
N GLY A 43 -6.88 -14.01 7.96
CA GLY A 43 -8.23 -13.45 8.07
C GLY A 43 -8.98 -13.39 6.74
N GLY A 44 -8.80 -14.41 5.88
CA GLY A 44 -9.43 -14.50 4.55
C GLY A 44 -8.88 -13.49 3.52
N ARG A 45 -7.69 -12.92 3.76
CA ARG A 45 -7.01 -12.01 2.83
C ARG A 45 -5.64 -12.56 2.48
N ASN A 46 -5.32 -12.53 1.19
CA ASN A 46 -3.96 -12.81 0.73
C ASN A 46 -3.16 -11.52 0.80
N ILE A 47 -2.05 -11.57 1.52
CA ILE A 47 -1.11 -10.46 1.69
C ILE A 47 0.10 -10.73 0.80
N ASP A 48 0.44 -9.74 -0.03
CA ASP A 48 1.57 -9.81 -0.96
C ASP A 48 2.89 -9.88 -0.18
N LEU A 49 3.09 -8.96 0.78
CA LEU A 49 4.37 -8.81 1.49
C LEU A 49 4.20 -8.24 2.90
N VAL A 50 4.89 -8.84 3.87
CA VAL A 50 5.11 -8.30 5.22
C VAL A 50 6.59 -8.37 5.55
N LEU A 51 7.11 -7.30 6.14
CA LEU A 51 8.50 -7.20 6.60
C LEU A 51 8.51 -7.06 8.11
N ILE A 52 9.32 -7.87 8.79
CA ILE A 52 9.45 -7.85 10.24
C ILE A 52 10.93 -7.62 10.57
N LYS A 53 11.18 -6.61 11.39
CA LYS A 53 12.45 -6.42 12.10
C LYS A 53 12.18 -6.26 13.59
N GLN A 54 13.23 -6.21 14.40
CA GLN A 54 13.10 -6.11 15.86
C GLN A 54 12.13 -5.00 16.29
N ASP A 55 12.24 -3.79 15.74
CA ASP A 55 11.51 -2.62 16.21
C ASP A 55 10.40 -2.13 15.26
N ALA A 56 9.99 -2.93 14.26
CA ALA A 56 8.85 -2.59 13.42
C ALA A 56 8.34 -3.77 12.58
N ILE A 57 7.06 -3.69 12.22
CA ILE A 57 6.41 -4.53 11.21
C ILE A 57 5.86 -3.61 10.12
N PHE A 58 6.15 -3.93 8.86
CA PHE A 58 5.67 -3.21 7.69
C PHE A 58 4.78 -4.14 6.85
N ILE A 59 3.58 -3.68 6.57
CA ILE A 59 2.57 -4.39 5.78
C ILE A 59 2.52 -3.72 4.43
N VAL A 60 2.77 -4.50 3.37
CA VAL A 60 3.06 -3.96 2.05
C VAL A 60 2.10 -4.54 1.02
N GLU A 61 1.40 -3.66 0.29
CA GLU A 61 0.81 -4.01 -1.00
C GLU A 61 1.86 -3.72 -2.08
N LEU A 62 2.33 -4.77 -2.76
CA LEU A 62 3.35 -4.65 -3.78
C LEU A 62 2.70 -4.56 -5.17
N LYS A 63 3.09 -3.56 -5.95
CA LYS A 63 2.61 -3.40 -7.32
C LYS A 63 3.76 -3.17 -8.28
N HIS A 64 3.81 -3.96 -9.33
CA HIS A 64 4.68 -3.70 -10.46
C HIS A 64 3.98 -2.74 -11.43
N CYS A 65 4.62 -1.61 -11.71
CA CYS A 65 4.13 -0.61 -12.65
C CYS A 65 5.26 -0.20 -13.60
N ASP A 66 4.96 -0.14 -14.89
CA ASP A 66 5.87 0.34 -15.92
C ASP A 66 5.31 1.63 -16.55
N GLY A 67 5.18 2.65 -15.71
CA GLY A 67 4.57 3.92 -16.08
C GLY A 67 4.33 4.82 -14.88
N LYS A 68 3.84 6.03 -15.15
CA LYS A 68 3.44 6.98 -14.11
C LYS A 68 2.15 6.49 -13.45
N ILE A 69 2.06 6.64 -12.14
CA ILE A 69 0.87 6.22 -11.40
C ILE A 69 0.03 7.43 -10.98
N PHE A 70 -1.30 7.27 -11.05
CA PHE A 70 -2.26 8.30 -10.71
C PHE A 70 -3.38 7.74 -9.85
N GLY A 71 -3.79 8.45 -8.81
CA GLY A 71 -4.92 8.02 -7.99
C GLY A 71 -5.00 8.69 -6.62
N ASP A 72 -5.99 8.31 -5.85
CA ASP A 72 -6.21 8.83 -4.49
C ASP A 72 -6.71 7.72 -3.54
N VAL A 73 -6.94 8.06 -2.27
CA VAL A 73 -7.37 7.10 -1.24
C VAL A 73 -8.73 6.44 -1.53
N ASN A 74 -9.66 7.16 -2.18
CA ASN A 74 -11.04 6.73 -2.42
C ASN A 74 -11.31 6.28 -3.88
N GLY A 75 -10.48 6.72 -4.82
CA GLY A 75 -10.63 6.51 -6.26
C GLY A 75 -9.83 5.33 -6.82
N PRO A 76 -10.16 4.88 -8.04
CA PRO A 76 -9.34 3.90 -8.74
C PRO A 76 -7.95 4.49 -9.03
N TRP A 77 -6.94 3.64 -9.02
CA TRP A 77 -5.61 4.03 -9.45
C TRP A 77 -5.42 3.68 -10.94
N PHE A 78 -4.56 4.41 -11.61
CA PHE A 78 -4.23 4.24 -13.02
C PHE A 78 -2.72 4.23 -13.21
N VAL A 79 -2.28 3.53 -14.25
CA VAL A 79 -0.91 3.57 -14.77
C VAL A 79 -0.98 4.18 -16.17
N GLU A 80 -0.21 5.23 -16.39
CA GLU A 80 0.01 5.83 -17.70
C GLU A 80 1.34 5.34 -18.25
N SER A 81 1.29 4.60 -19.36
CA SER A 81 2.47 4.07 -20.03
C SER A 81 3.19 5.17 -20.82
N ALA A 82 4.43 4.91 -21.28
CA ALA A 82 5.21 5.90 -22.04
C ALA A 82 4.54 6.36 -23.36
N ASN A 83 3.62 5.57 -23.90
CA ASN A 83 2.80 5.90 -25.09
C ASN A 83 1.57 6.77 -24.76
N GLY A 84 1.36 7.17 -23.50
CA GLY A 84 0.21 7.93 -23.03
C GLY A 84 -1.05 7.10 -22.75
N GLU A 85 -1.00 5.77 -22.93
CA GLU A 85 -2.13 4.90 -22.63
C GLU A 85 -2.34 4.79 -21.12
N ARG A 86 -3.56 5.09 -20.66
CA ARG A 86 -3.97 4.93 -19.26
C ARG A 86 -4.74 3.64 -19.05
N LYS A 87 -4.21 2.79 -18.17
CA LYS A 87 -4.86 1.56 -17.73
C LYS A 87 -5.17 1.63 -16.24
N ARG A 88 -6.36 1.19 -15.85
CA ARG A 88 -6.71 1.06 -14.43
C ARG A 88 -5.81 0.03 -13.76
N LEU A 89 -5.18 0.43 -12.66
CA LEU A 89 -4.47 -0.44 -11.75
C LEU A 89 -5.52 -1.22 -10.92
N ASN A 90 -5.36 -2.54 -10.83
CA ASN A 90 -6.32 -3.47 -10.23
C ASN A 90 -7.76 -3.35 -10.76
N PRO A 91 -8.01 -3.64 -12.06
CA PRO A 91 -9.37 -3.67 -12.60
C PRO A 91 -10.29 -4.60 -11.80
N GLY A 92 -11.49 -4.14 -11.46
CA GLY A 92 -12.49 -4.93 -10.72
C GLY A 92 -12.17 -5.17 -9.23
N ARG A 93 -11.10 -4.59 -8.69
CA ARG A 93 -10.71 -4.70 -7.29
C ARG A 93 -10.56 -3.32 -6.64
N LYS A 94 -10.38 -3.32 -5.32
CA LYS A 94 -10.02 -2.13 -4.55
C LYS A 94 -8.67 -1.57 -5.04
N ASN A 95 -8.47 -0.27 -4.87
CA ASN A 95 -7.16 0.34 -5.11
C ASN A 95 -6.10 -0.21 -4.12
N PRO A 96 -4.80 -0.10 -4.45
CA PRO A 96 -3.72 -0.57 -3.58
C PRO A 96 -3.78 -0.03 -2.14
N TYR A 97 -4.14 1.25 -1.97
CA TYR A 97 -4.33 1.88 -0.66
C TYR A 97 -5.34 1.11 0.21
N ASN A 98 -6.53 0.85 -0.32
CA ASN A 98 -7.59 0.17 0.44
C ASN A 98 -7.30 -1.33 0.62
N GLN A 99 -6.45 -1.92 -0.22
CA GLN A 99 -5.97 -3.28 0.00
C GLN A 99 -5.04 -3.34 1.20
N VAL A 100 -4.03 -2.48 1.28
CA VAL A 100 -3.11 -2.51 2.43
C VAL A 100 -3.81 -2.16 3.75
N ILE A 101 -4.81 -1.28 3.73
CA ILE A 101 -5.68 -1.06 4.91
C ILE A 101 -6.41 -2.35 5.31
N SER A 102 -6.94 -3.09 4.33
CA SER A 102 -7.61 -4.37 4.61
C SER A 102 -6.64 -5.42 5.16
N TYR A 103 -5.42 -5.49 4.64
CA TYR A 103 -4.36 -6.40 5.12
C TYR A 103 -3.95 -6.07 6.54
N TYR A 104 -3.79 -4.78 6.83
CA TYR A 104 -3.47 -4.29 8.16
C TYR A 104 -4.49 -4.77 9.19
N TYR A 105 -5.78 -4.57 8.97
CA TYR A 105 -6.78 -5.04 9.94
C TYR A 105 -6.79 -6.56 10.10
N SER A 106 -6.63 -7.33 9.00
CA SER A 106 -6.55 -8.79 9.09
C SER A 106 -5.34 -9.25 9.89
N LEU A 107 -4.15 -8.68 9.63
CA LEU A 107 -2.91 -9.09 10.30
C LEU A 107 -2.88 -8.66 11.77
N ILE A 108 -3.23 -7.41 12.10
CA ILE A 108 -3.17 -6.97 13.50
C ILE A 108 -4.18 -7.72 14.37
N ASN A 109 -5.36 -8.04 13.85
CA ASN A 109 -6.35 -8.80 14.61
C ASN A 109 -5.80 -10.19 14.91
N PHE A 110 -5.23 -10.85 13.89
CA PHE A 110 -4.56 -12.13 14.05
C PHE A 110 -3.42 -12.08 15.08
N LEU A 111 -2.52 -11.09 14.96
CA LEU A 111 -1.40 -10.94 15.89
C LEU A 111 -1.87 -10.66 17.32
N ASN A 112 -2.91 -9.83 17.51
CA ASN A 112 -3.48 -9.55 18.83
C ASN A 112 -4.21 -10.76 19.44
N GLU A 113 -4.91 -11.55 18.64
CA GLU A 113 -5.57 -12.79 19.08
C GLU A 113 -4.55 -13.85 19.52
N HIS A 114 -3.39 -13.90 18.86
CA HIS A 114 -2.35 -14.91 19.12
C HIS A 114 -1.17 -14.39 19.93
N ARG A 115 -1.18 -13.13 20.39
CA ARG A 115 0.00 -12.51 21.05
C ARG A 115 0.55 -13.29 22.23
N THR A 116 -0.30 -14.01 22.97
CA THR A 116 0.10 -14.82 24.13
C THR A 116 0.77 -16.15 23.74
N THR A 117 0.72 -16.56 22.47
CA THR A 117 1.34 -17.81 22.00
C THR A 117 2.82 -17.63 21.66
N PHE A 118 3.24 -16.40 21.35
CA PHE A 118 4.63 -16.10 20.96
C PHE A 118 5.29 -15.00 21.78
N LEU A 119 4.56 -14.23 22.59
CA LEU A 119 5.13 -13.24 23.50
C LEU A 119 4.98 -13.67 24.95
N SER A 120 5.90 -13.20 25.81
CA SER A 120 5.74 -13.30 27.25
C SER A 120 4.50 -12.52 27.72
N ALA A 121 3.90 -12.92 28.85
CA ALA A 121 2.69 -12.28 29.37
C ALA A 121 2.84 -10.75 29.58
N GLN A 122 3.99 -10.30 30.08
CA GLN A 122 4.29 -8.88 30.26
C GLN A 122 4.30 -8.13 28.93
N LYS A 123 4.94 -8.71 27.92
CA LYS A 123 5.11 -8.07 26.60
C LYS A 123 3.83 -8.11 25.78
N ALA A 124 3.07 -9.20 25.87
CA ALA A 124 1.74 -9.33 25.28
C ALA A 124 0.78 -8.22 25.76
N ALA A 125 0.90 -7.80 27.03
CA ALA A 125 0.09 -6.71 27.57
C ALA A 125 0.54 -5.30 27.10
N ALA A 126 1.83 -5.13 26.80
CA ALA A 126 2.42 -3.82 26.50
C ALA A 126 2.53 -3.53 24.99
N VAL A 127 2.74 -4.55 24.15
CA VAL A 127 2.92 -4.36 22.70
C VAL A 127 1.66 -3.78 22.05
N ASP A 128 1.85 -2.82 21.14
CA ASP A 128 0.76 -2.27 20.34
C ASP A 128 0.99 -2.49 18.84
N PHE A 129 0.40 -3.56 18.31
CA PHE A 129 0.48 -3.86 16.87
C PHE A 129 -0.26 -2.84 15.98
N ARG A 130 -1.04 -1.90 16.54
CA ARG A 130 -1.66 -0.83 15.73
C ARG A 130 -0.62 0.13 15.11
N THR A 131 0.58 0.12 15.67
CA THR A 131 1.73 0.89 15.19
C THR A 131 2.46 0.27 14.00
N CYS A 132 2.01 -0.90 13.53
CA CYS A 132 2.50 -1.49 12.27
C CYS A 132 2.37 -0.48 11.13
N LYS A 133 3.41 -0.37 10.32
CA LYS A 133 3.49 0.54 9.18
C LYS A 133 2.77 -0.06 7.98
N ARG A 134 2.15 0.79 7.16
CA ARG A 134 1.33 0.37 6.01
C ARG A 134 1.87 1.05 4.78
N LEU A 135 2.28 0.27 3.79
CA LEU A 135 2.94 0.77 2.61
C LEU A 135 2.25 0.27 1.35
N VAL A 136 2.09 1.15 0.38
CA VAL A 136 1.98 0.73 -1.02
C VAL A 136 3.37 0.87 -1.63
N VAL A 137 3.91 -0.21 -2.18
CA VAL A 137 5.25 -0.21 -2.78
C VAL A 137 5.15 -0.44 -4.29
N ILE A 138 5.77 0.45 -5.05
CA ILE A 138 5.79 0.43 -6.50
C ILE A 138 7.15 -0.07 -6.99
N ALA A 139 7.13 -1.19 -7.69
CA ALA A 139 8.32 -1.81 -8.27
C ALA A 139 8.42 -1.49 -9.78
N PRO A 140 9.59 -1.11 -10.30
CA PRO A 140 10.86 -0.98 -9.57
C PRO A 140 11.05 0.35 -8.82
N THR A 141 10.44 1.43 -9.31
CA THR A 141 10.53 2.79 -8.74
C THR A 141 9.28 3.57 -9.14
N ILE A 142 9.00 4.68 -8.44
CA ILE A 142 7.93 5.61 -8.81
C ILE A 142 8.46 6.55 -9.89
N GLN A 143 7.86 6.55 -11.07
CA GLN A 143 8.29 7.42 -12.17
C GLN A 143 7.96 8.89 -11.88
N ASP A 144 8.85 9.80 -12.28
CA ASP A 144 8.65 11.24 -12.21
C ASP A 144 7.34 11.67 -12.88
N GLY A 145 6.59 12.55 -12.19
CA GLY A 145 5.29 13.01 -12.63
C GLY A 145 4.12 12.06 -12.27
N SER A 146 4.38 10.99 -11.53
CA SER A 146 3.33 10.25 -10.82
C SER A 146 2.62 11.15 -9.81
N GLN A 147 1.30 11.02 -9.69
CA GLN A 147 0.47 11.83 -8.79
C GLN A 147 -0.50 10.92 -8.04
N VAL A 148 -0.07 10.48 -6.86
CA VAL A 148 -0.91 9.68 -5.98
C VAL A 148 -1.05 10.40 -4.65
N GLU A 149 -2.29 10.67 -4.26
CA GLU A 149 -2.61 11.29 -2.98
C GLU A 149 -2.93 10.20 -1.95
N THR A 150 -2.06 10.06 -0.94
CA THR A 150 -2.32 9.23 0.25
C THR A 150 -2.47 10.11 1.49
N ASP A 151 -3.02 9.54 2.56
CA ASP A 151 -3.10 10.19 3.88
C ASP A 151 -2.02 9.64 4.83
N TRP A 152 -2.03 10.11 6.07
CA TRP A 152 -1.09 9.69 7.12
C TRP A 152 -1.13 8.19 7.46
N LYS A 153 -2.15 7.44 7.03
CA LYS A 153 -2.32 6.03 7.42
C LYS A 153 -1.46 5.08 6.58
N VAL A 154 -1.20 5.45 5.33
CA VAL A 154 -0.48 4.63 4.35
C VAL A 154 0.52 5.49 3.60
N GLU A 155 1.77 5.06 3.60
CA GLU A 155 2.81 5.70 2.80
C GLU A 155 2.96 5.01 1.45
N LEU A 156 3.28 5.82 0.43
CA LEU A 156 3.62 5.35 -0.90
C LEU A 156 5.13 5.39 -1.06
N LYS A 157 5.72 4.27 -1.47
CA LYS A 157 7.16 4.15 -1.68
C LYS A 157 7.53 3.46 -2.99
N GLY A 158 8.66 3.83 -3.58
CA GLY A 158 9.36 3.01 -4.58
C GLY A 158 10.07 1.82 -3.92
N LEU A 159 10.24 0.72 -4.66
CA LEU A 159 11.00 -0.43 -4.16
C LEU A 159 12.49 -0.08 -3.95
N ASP A 160 13.02 0.84 -4.74
CA ASP A 160 14.37 1.37 -4.67
C ASP A 160 14.68 2.17 -3.38
N GLU A 161 13.71 2.89 -2.83
CA GLU A 161 13.86 3.63 -1.57
C GLU A 161 13.49 2.80 -0.32
N LEU A 162 12.81 1.66 -0.51
CA LEU A 162 12.30 0.85 0.58
C LEU A 162 13.40 0.38 1.57
N PRO A 163 14.57 -0.13 1.16
CA PRO A 163 15.62 -0.52 2.10
C PRO A 163 16.07 0.62 3.03
N ALA A 164 16.25 1.83 2.49
CA ALA A 164 16.63 2.99 3.27
C ALA A 164 15.54 3.37 4.29
N TYR A 165 14.28 3.35 3.85
CA TYR A 165 13.13 3.62 4.72
C TYR A 165 13.00 2.60 5.86
N LEU A 166 13.20 1.30 5.60
CA LEU A 166 13.13 0.24 6.61
C LEU A 166 14.19 0.39 7.72
N ILE A 167 15.34 0.97 7.39
CA ILE A 167 16.42 1.24 8.37
C ILE A 167 16.02 2.39 9.28
N THR A 168 15.53 3.49 8.70
CA THR A 168 15.24 4.72 9.44
C THR A 168 13.96 4.63 10.23
N GLU A 169 12.96 3.93 9.71
CA GLU A 169 11.63 3.88 10.29
C GLU A 169 11.54 2.83 11.40
N ARG A 170 10.91 3.21 12.52
CA ARG A 170 10.72 2.35 13.70
C ARG A 170 9.30 2.49 14.23
N SER A 171 8.90 1.55 15.08
CA SER A 171 7.73 1.67 15.93
C SER A 171 8.18 1.64 17.39
N SER A 172 7.86 2.69 18.16
CA SER A 172 8.20 2.76 19.58
C SER A 172 7.53 1.67 20.42
N GLU A 173 6.40 1.14 19.94
CA GLU A 173 5.56 0.19 20.68
C GLU A 173 5.82 -1.28 20.28
N ILE A 174 6.80 -1.53 19.40
CA ILE A 174 7.20 -2.86 18.95
C ILE A 174 8.70 -3.03 19.23
N ASN A 175 9.05 -4.10 19.93
CA ASN A 175 10.43 -4.51 20.14
C ASN A 175 10.47 -6.01 20.32
N LEU A 176 10.59 -6.79 19.24
CA LEU A 176 10.56 -8.25 19.20
C LEU A 176 11.96 -8.86 19.29
N SER A 177 12.13 -9.92 20.06
CA SER A 177 13.36 -10.73 20.00
C SER A 177 13.39 -11.56 18.71
N GLU A 178 14.57 -12.05 18.32
CA GLU A 178 14.68 -12.92 17.14
C GLU A 178 13.79 -14.17 17.25
N GLU A 179 13.68 -14.77 18.44
CA GLU A 179 12.82 -15.93 18.67
C GLU A 179 11.34 -15.58 18.43
N GLU A 180 10.87 -14.47 19.00
CA GLU A 180 9.49 -14.01 18.82
C GLU A 180 9.19 -13.66 17.37
N MET A 181 10.13 -13.04 16.67
CA MET A 181 10.02 -12.75 15.24
C MET A 181 9.84 -14.04 14.43
N LEU A 182 10.63 -15.08 14.71
CA LEU A 182 10.58 -16.36 14.01
C LEU A 182 9.30 -17.16 14.28
N ARG A 183 8.62 -16.93 15.40
CA ARG A 183 7.31 -17.55 15.68
C ARG A 183 6.18 -17.02 14.82
N ILE A 184 6.24 -15.75 14.40
CA ILE A 184 5.18 -15.13 13.58
C ILE A 184 4.95 -15.87 12.25
N PRO A 185 5.98 -16.14 11.40
CA PRO A 185 5.76 -16.89 10.18
C PRO A 185 5.28 -18.33 10.43
N GLU A 186 5.71 -18.99 11.51
CA GLU A 186 5.20 -20.33 11.87
C GLU A 186 3.69 -20.30 12.17
N LEU A 187 3.24 -19.30 12.94
CA LEU A 187 1.81 -19.11 13.27
C LEU A 187 0.97 -18.79 12.02
N LEU A 188 1.55 -18.11 11.05
CA LEU A 188 0.93 -17.79 9.76
C LEU A 188 1.01 -18.95 8.75
N HIS A 189 1.53 -20.11 9.17
CA HIS A 189 1.75 -21.27 8.31
C HIS A 189 2.65 -20.99 7.09
N CYS A 190 3.54 -20.00 7.20
CA CYS A 190 4.55 -19.75 6.20
C CYS A 190 5.69 -20.77 6.32
N THR A 191 6.30 -21.10 5.19
CA THR A 191 7.48 -21.97 5.10
C THR A 191 8.68 -21.19 4.59
N ARG A 192 9.89 -21.59 4.98
CA ARG A 192 11.10 -20.95 4.46
C ARG A 192 11.23 -21.23 2.96
N TRP A 193 11.51 -20.19 2.18
CA TRP A 193 11.79 -20.36 0.76
C TRP A 193 13.23 -20.84 0.54
N SER A 194 13.43 -22.15 0.58
CA SER A 194 14.76 -22.80 0.56
C SER A 194 15.65 -22.34 -0.60
N GLU A 195 15.13 -22.35 -1.83
CA GLU A 195 15.87 -21.97 -3.06
C GLU A 195 16.48 -20.57 -2.95
N VAL A 196 15.68 -19.57 -2.55
CA VAL A 196 16.11 -18.17 -2.51
C VAL A 196 16.99 -17.91 -1.30
N ASN A 197 16.65 -18.48 -0.14
CA ASN A 197 17.49 -18.36 1.05
C ASN A 197 18.87 -19.00 0.84
N ALA A 198 18.97 -20.12 0.13
CA ALA A 198 20.25 -20.73 -0.24
C ALA A 198 21.07 -19.80 -1.15
N LEU A 199 20.42 -19.22 -2.16
CA LEU A 199 21.05 -18.25 -3.06
C LEU A 199 21.56 -17.01 -2.31
N LEU A 200 20.79 -16.47 -1.37
CA LEU A 200 21.20 -15.35 -0.51
C LEU A 200 22.37 -15.71 0.39
N ALA A 201 22.40 -16.93 0.93
CA ALA A 201 23.52 -17.42 1.73
C ALA A 201 24.81 -17.67 0.91
N GLY A 202 24.83 -17.37 -0.40
CA GLY A 202 25.96 -17.64 -1.28
C GLY A 202 26.12 -19.11 -1.64
N VAL A 203 25.12 -19.95 -1.33
CA VAL A 203 25.09 -21.36 -1.67
C VAL A 203 24.37 -21.49 -3.01
N LEU A 204 25.13 -21.66 -4.10
CA LEU A 204 24.54 -22.04 -5.38
C LEU A 204 23.80 -23.38 -5.19
N PRO A 205 22.49 -23.47 -5.48
CA PRO A 205 21.81 -24.75 -5.43
C PRO A 205 22.52 -25.71 -6.41
N ARG A 206 22.72 -26.96 -5.99
CA ARG A 206 23.11 -28.02 -6.93
C ARG A 206 21.89 -28.29 -7.80
N TRP A 207 21.94 -27.93 -9.08
CA TRP A 207 20.80 -28.06 -10.01
C TRP A 207 20.45 -29.52 -10.38
N ASP A 208 21.02 -30.51 -9.68
CA ASP A 208 20.93 -31.94 -10.02
C ASP A 208 20.23 -32.81 -8.98
N GLU A 209 19.60 -32.26 -7.92
CA GLU A 209 18.81 -33.06 -7.00
C GLU A 209 17.30 -32.89 -7.24
N PRO A 210 16.58 -33.94 -7.66
CA PRO A 210 15.13 -33.90 -7.75
C PRO A 210 14.51 -33.81 -6.35
N ASP A 211 13.43 -33.05 -6.28
CA ASP A 211 12.55 -32.82 -5.14
C ASP A 211 12.24 -34.13 -4.37
N PRO A 212 12.44 -34.21 -3.03
CA PRO A 212 12.21 -35.44 -2.26
C PRO A 212 10.74 -35.89 -2.17
N GLY A 213 9.81 -35.19 -2.85
CA GLY A 213 8.38 -35.48 -2.86
C GLY A 213 7.85 -36.26 -4.07
N LEU A 214 8.66 -36.55 -5.09
CA LEU A 214 8.20 -37.28 -6.29
C LEU A 214 8.76 -38.70 -6.32
N ALA A 215 7.95 -39.66 -5.87
CA ALA A 215 8.24 -41.07 -6.01
C ALA A 215 8.45 -41.43 -7.49
N ALA A 216 9.70 -41.75 -7.84
CA ALA A 216 10.05 -42.26 -9.16
C ALA A 216 9.62 -43.75 -9.27
N PRO A 217 9.09 -44.20 -10.43
CA PRO A 217 8.78 -45.60 -10.64
C PRO A 217 10.06 -46.44 -10.77
N PRO A 218 10.00 -47.76 -10.51
CA PRO A 218 11.20 -48.57 -10.38
C PRO A 218 11.93 -48.69 -11.73
N ARG A 219 13.24 -48.41 -11.71
CA ARG A 219 14.15 -48.69 -12.82
C ARG A 219 14.33 -50.20 -12.96
N VAL A 220 14.02 -50.70 -14.15
CA VAL A 220 14.39 -52.05 -14.60
C VAL A 220 15.91 -52.11 -14.79
N ALA A 221 16.49 -53.20 -14.31
CA ALA A 221 17.92 -53.50 -14.32
C ALA A 221 18.42 -54.03 -15.67
N ALA A 222 19.76 -54.02 -15.78
CA ALA A 222 20.61 -54.61 -16.82
C ALA A 222 20.69 -53.78 -18.13
N GLU A 223 21.82 -53.63 -18.82
CA GLU A 223 22.81 -54.67 -19.08
C GLU A 223 24.10 -54.09 -19.73
N ILE A 224 25.26 -54.58 -19.25
CA ILE A 224 26.56 -54.83 -19.93
C ILE A 224 27.34 -53.69 -20.63
N ALA A 225 28.54 -53.42 -20.09
CA ALA A 225 29.70 -52.85 -20.78
C ALA A 225 30.52 -53.97 -21.47
N PRO A 226 31.17 -53.72 -22.63
CA PRO A 226 32.65 -53.64 -22.66
C PRO A 226 33.22 -52.85 -23.89
N PRO A 227 34.54 -52.83 -24.15
CA PRO A 227 35.67 -52.51 -23.30
C PRO A 227 36.47 -51.28 -23.82
N GLU A 228 37.36 -50.83 -22.95
CA GLU A 228 38.36 -49.78 -23.10
C GLU A 228 39.28 -49.97 -24.34
N LEU A 229 39.38 -48.92 -25.17
CA LEU A 229 40.32 -48.84 -26.30
C LEU A 229 41.17 -47.57 -26.16
N ALA A 230 42.48 -47.79 -26.28
CA ALA A 230 43.58 -46.90 -25.96
C ALA A 230 43.53 -45.52 -26.65
N ALA A 231 43.99 -44.50 -25.91
CA ALA A 231 44.23 -43.16 -26.41
C ALA A 231 45.43 -43.12 -27.37
N PRO A 232 45.36 -42.35 -28.48
CA PRO A 232 46.54 -41.85 -29.16
C PRO A 232 46.85 -40.39 -28.78
N ASP A 233 48.13 -40.07 -28.94
CA ASP A 233 48.85 -38.89 -28.51
C ASP A 233 48.22 -37.51 -28.82
N ALA A 234 48.47 -36.59 -27.88
CA ALA A 234 48.11 -35.19 -27.96
C ALA A 234 48.89 -34.46 -29.08
N ALA A 235 48.16 -33.92 -30.06
CA ALA A 235 48.67 -32.90 -30.98
C ALA A 235 48.78 -31.54 -30.27
N PRO A 236 49.76 -30.68 -30.62
CA PRO A 236 50.00 -29.42 -29.92
C PRO A 236 48.86 -28.42 -30.15
N ALA A 237 48.53 -27.67 -29.09
CA ALA A 237 47.46 -26.67 -29.10
C ALA A 237 47.73 -25.54 -30.13
N PRO A 238 46.71 -25.11 -30.90
CA PRO A 238 46.87 -24.05 -31.88
C PRO A 238 47.02 -22.67 -31.20
N THR A 239 48.07 -21.95 -31.58
CA THR A 239 48.39 -20.59 -31.15
C THR A 239 47.30 -19.56 -31.49
N ILE A 240 47.16 -18.56 -30.61
CA ILE A 240 46.14 -17.48 -30.59
C ILE A 240 45.88 -16.82 -31.96
N TRP A 241 46.90 -16.71 -32.81
CA TRP A 241 46.80 -16.13 -34.15
C TRP A 241 45.95 -16.93 -35.15
N SER A 242 45.79 -18.25 -34.98
CA SER A 242 44.95 -19.07 -35.87
C SER A 242 43.46 -19.04 -35.49
N ARG A 243 43.11 -18.63 -34.26
CA ARG A 243 41.72 -18.39 -33.84
C ARG A 243 41.14 -17.10 -34.42
N GLY A 244 41.94 -16.03 -34.51
CA GLY A 244 41.46 -14.73 -35.03
C GLY A 244 41.04 -14.77 -36.51
N ARG A 245 41.70 -15.57 -37.35
CA ARG A 245 41.38 -15.67 -38.78
C ARG A 245 40.12 -16.50 -39.10
N ARG A 246 39.72 -17.45 -38.24
CA ARG A 246 38.47 -18.24 -38.44
C ARG A 246 37.20 -17.48 -38.05
N VAL A 247 37.29 -16.48 -37.18
CA VAL A 247 36.13 -15.67 -36.76
C VAL A 247 35.67 -14.72 -37.87
N LEU A 248 36.55 -14.35 -38.82
CA LEU A 248 36.19 -13.47 -39.93
C LEU A 248 35.54 -14.19 -41.13
N THR A 249 35.55 -15.53 -41.14
CA THR A 249 35.01 -16.34 -42.23
C THR A 249 33.63 -16.92 -41.94
N THR A 250 33.12 -16.80 -40.71
CA THR A 250 31.77 -17.24 -40.34
C THR A 250 30.79 -16.06 -40.29
N TRP A 251 29.55 -16.29 -40.72
CA TRP A 251 28.49 -15.27 -40.76
C TRP A 251 28.21 -14.66 -39.37
N THR A 252 28.31 -15.47 -38.32
CA THR A 252 28.14 -15.06 -36.92
C THR A 252 29.25 -14.11 -36.44
N GLY A 253 30.50 -14.30 -36.89
CA GLY A 253 31.60 -13.40 -36.54
C GLY A 253 31.50 -12.04 -37.21
N ARG A 254 31.00 -11.99 -38.47
CA ARG A 254 30.71 -10.72 -39.15
C ARG A 254 29.58 -9.93 -38.47
N ALA A 255 28.55 -10.62 -38.00
CA ALA A 255 27.45 -9.99 -37.24
C ALA A 255 27.92 -9.42 -35.90
N ALA A 256 28.81 -10.12 -35.18
CA ALA A 256 29.37 -9.64 -33.92
C ALA A 256 30.21 -8.36 -34.08
N VAL A 257 31.02 -8.28 -35.15
CA VAL A 257 31.80 -7.07 -35.46
C VAL A 257 30.89 -5.89 -35.80
N LEU A 258 29.84 -6.11 -36.60
CA LEU A 258 28.87 -5.06 -36.94
C LEU A 258 28.13 -4.54 -35.69
N MET A 259 27.66 -5.42 -34.81
CA MET A 259 27.01 -5.00 -33.56
C MET A 259 27.97 -4.26 -32.62
N GLY A 260 29.23 -4.70 -32.53
CA GLY A 260 30.26 -4.00 -31.75
C GLY A 260 30.50 -2.58 -32.27
N THR A 261 30.58 -2.41 -33.59
CA THR A 261 30.73 -1.07 -34.19
C THR A 261 29.51 -0.18 -33.97
N LEU A 262 28.30 -0.74 -34.05
CA LEU A 262 27.05 -0.01 -33.82
C LEU A 262 26.93 0.46 -32.36
N ALA A 263 27.29 -0.39 -31.40
CA ALA A 263 27.30 -0.04 -29.98
C ALA A 263 28.28 1.11 -29.67
N LEU A 264 29.45 1.12 -30.31
CA LEU A 264 30.45 2.18 -30.18
C LEU A 264 29.97 3.51 -30.75
N VAL A 265 29.29 3.50 -31.89
CA VAL A 265 28.69 4.71 -32.49
C VAL A 265 27.58 5.24 -31.59
N LEU A 266 26.71 4.38 -31.05
CA LEU A 266 25.65 4.77 -30.12
C LEU A 266 26.21 5.38 -28.83
N ALA A 267 27.26 4.79 -28.27
CA ALA A 267 27.94 5.34 -27.09
C ALA A 267 28.54 6.74 -27.38
N ALA A 268 29.13 6.94 -28.55
CA ALA A 268 29.67 8.24 -28.96
C ALA A 268 28.57 9.30 -29.15
N VAL A 269 27.40 8.91 -29.69
CA VAL A 269 26.24 9.82 -29.84
C VAL A 269 25.68 10.24 -28.48
N VAL A 270 25.53 9.30 -27.54
CA VAL A 270 25.06 9.60 -26.18
C VAL A 270 26.02 10.55 -25.46
N LEU A 271 27.33 10.33 -25.60
CA LEU A 271 28.34 11.20 -24.99
C LEU A 271 28.33 12.61 -25.61
N ALA A 272 28.13 12.71 -26.94
CA ALA A 272 28.00 13.98 -27.63
C ALA A 272 26.72 14.76 -27.22
N MET A 273 25.62 14.05 -26.97
CA MET A 273 24.37 14.66 -26.48
C MET A 273 24.48 15.13 -25.01
N ALA A 274 25.23 14.42 -24.17
CA ALA A 274 25.42 14.80 -22.76
C ALA A 274 26.19 16.13 -22.59
N THR A 275 27.04 16.49 -23.56
CA THR A 275 27.82 17.74 -23.52
C THR A 275 27.06 18.99 -24.00
N ARG A 276 25.84 18.83 -24.53
CA ARG A 276 24.98 19.94 -24.96
C ARG A 276 23.81 20.14 -24.00
N ARG A 277 24.09 20.57 -22.77
CA ARG A 277 23.06 21.20 -21.92
C ARG A 277 23.17 22.72 -22.03
N PRO A 278 22.08 23.45 -22.35
CA PRO A 278 22.08 24.90 -22.21
C PRO A 278 22.13 25.26 -20.72
N LEU A 279 22.93 26.27 -20.38
CA LEU A 279 22.92 26.94 -19.08
C LEU A 279 21.54 27.61 -18.89
N VAL A 280 20.76 27.14 -17.92
CA VAL A 280 19.49 27.76 -17.51
C VAL A 280 19.81 28.93 -16.56
N PRO A 281 19.26 30.14 -16.80
CA PRO A 281 19.43 31.27 -15.88
C PRO A 281 18.83 30.99 -14.50
N ILE A 282 19.58 31.31 -13.47
CA ILE A 282 19.16 31.27 -12.06
C ILE A 282 18.19 32.44 -11.86
N ASP A 283 16.89 32.16 -11.88
CA ASP A 283 15.85 32.94 -11.19
C ASP A 283 14.49 32.23 -11.33
N GLN A 284 14.26 31.21 -10.50
CA GLN A 284 12.91 30.77 -10.13
C GLN A 284 12.90 30.35 -8.65
N PRO A 285 11.94 30.84 -7.84
CA PRO A 285 11.89 30.53 -6.43
C PRO A 285 11.56 29.05 -6.20
N VAL A 286 12.35 28.44 -5.33
CA VAL A 286 12.21 27.09 -4.79
C VAL A 286 10.78 26.89 -4.29
N SER A 287 10.01 26.00 -4.94
CA SER A 287 8.72 25.55 -4.43
C SER A 287 8.96 24.60 -3.27
N GLY A 288 9.06 25.18 -2.08
CA GLY A 288 9.18 24.49 -0.81
C GLY A 288 7.93 23.68 -0.49
N ILE A 289 8.20 22.49 0.04
CA ILE A 289 7.34 21.60 0.81
C ILE A 289 6.35 22.41 1.67
N VAL A 290 5.05 22.21 1.47
CA VAL A 290 4.01 22.73 2.38
C VAL A 290 3.38 21.56 3.12
N SER A 291 3.76 21.44 4.39
CA SER A 291 3.22 20.52 5.37
C SER A 291 1.75 20.89 5.68
N THR A 292 0.81 19.97 5.44
CA THR A 292 -0.59 20.12 5.88
C THR A 292 -0.79 19.47 7.24
N SER A 293 -0.18 20.06 8.27
CA SER A 293 -0.67 19.95 9.65
C SER A 293 -0.18 21.16 10.45
N GLN A 294 -0.99 22.20 10.51
CA GLN A 294 -1.00 23.08 11.68
C GLN A 294 -2.38 23.03 12.31
N ALA A 295 -2.37 22.61 13.57
CA ALA A 295 -3.45 22.72 14.51
C ALA A 295 -3.75 24.21 14.75
N ALA A 296 -5.04 24.57 14.72
CA ALA A 296 -5.52 25.81 15.27
C ALA A 296 -6.33 25.49 16.52
N GLY A 297 -5.79 25.87 17.68
CA GLY A 297 -6.49 25.91 18.97
C GLY A 297 -6.06 24.82 19.95
N GLY A 298 -5.00 25.06 20.72
CA GLY A 298 -4.56 24.20 21.80
C GLY A 298 -5.32 24.43 23.10
N VAL A 299 -5.57 23.35 23.85
CA VAL A 299 -5.25 23.20 25.28
C VAL A 299 -5.01 21.70 25.54
N ASP A 300 -3.88 21.40 26.17
CA ASP A 300 -3.47 20.16 26.85
C ASP A 300 -3.40 18.81 26.11
N PHE A 301 -2.15 18.34 26.01
CA PHE A 301 -1.77 16.93 26.03
C PHE A 301 -2.34 16.26 27.28
N GLY A 302 -3.38 15.45 27.08
CA GLY A 302 -3.85 14.44 28.03
C GLY A 302 -4.06 13.15 27.25
N GLY A 303 -3.61 12.03 27.82
CA GLY A 303 -3.67 10.72 27.17
C GLY A 303 -5.07 10.38 26.64
N VAL A 304 -5.12 9.41 25.73
CA VAL A 304 -6.38 8.77 25.35
C VAL A 304 -6.90 8.02 26.58
N VAL A 305 -7.56 8.75 27.46
CA VAL A 305 -8.54 8.23 28.39
C VAL A 305 -9.56 7.52 27.50
N ALA A 306 -9.82 6.25 27.78
CA ALA A 306 -10.96 5.56 27.20
C ALA A 306 -12.18 6.43 27.44
N GLN A 307 -12.69 7.09 26.39
CA GLN A 307 -13.96 7.76 26.52
C GLN A 307 -15.03 6.68 26.50
N ASP A 308 -15.53 6.34 27.68
CA ASP A 308 -16.88 5.79 27.91
C ASP A 308 -17.94 6.84 27.47
N SER A 309 -17.79 7.43 26.30
CA SER A 309 -18.74 8.39 25.75
C SER A 309 -19.49 7.74 24.60
N CYS A 310 -20.81 7.72 24.74
CA CYS A 310 -21.75 7.44 23.66
C CYS A 310 -21.88 8.62 22.68
N ILE A 311 -20.87 9.51 22.64
CA ILE A 311 -20.77 10.68 21.78
C ILE A 311 -19.41 10.64 21.09
N TRP A 312 -19.41 10.72 19.77
CA TRP A 312 -18.22 10.87 18.94
C TRP A 312 -18.12 12.30 18.44
N ASN A 313 -16.96 12.95 18.64
CA ASN A 313 -16.72 14.38 18.39
C ASN A 313 -15.50 14.66 17.49
N GLU A 314 -14.99 13.64 16.80
CA GLU A 314 -13.84 13.82 15.89
C GLU A 314 -14.32 14.33 14.52
N PHE A 315 -14.65 15.61 14.41
CA PHE A 315 -15.22 16.16 13.16
C PHE A 315 -14.45 15.74 11.90
N GLN A 316 -15.16 15.35 10.85
CA GLN A 316 -14.58 14.96 9.55
C GLN A 316 -15.25 15.73 8.41
N SER A 317 -14.45 16.42 7.61
CA SER A 317 -14.91 17.27 6.49
C SER A 317 -14.54 16.69 5.14
N VAL A 318 -15.45 16.81 4.18
CA VAL A 318 -15.21 16.50 2.76
C VAL A 318 -15.41 17.77 1.95
N GLY A 319 -14.39 18.15 1.18
CA GLY A 319 -14.46 19.25 0.23
C GLY A 319 -14.99 18.76 -1.11
N ARG A 320 -15.89 19.53 -1.69
CA ARG A 320 -16.59 19.21 -2.94
C ARG A 320 -16.51 20.37 -3.91
N ARG A 321 -16.29 20.02 -5.17
CA ARG A 321 -16.30 20.95 -6.30
C ARG A 321 -17.05 20.31 -7.46
N ARG A 322 -17.74 21.11 -8.28
CA ARG A 322 -18.38 20.60 -9.50
C ARG A 322 -17.35 19.99 -10.43
N GLY A 323 -17.64 18.78 -10.89
CA GLY A 323 -16.84 18.09 -11.89
C GLY A 323 -17.10 18.60 -13.30
N ALA A 324 -16.35 18.06 -14.26
CA ALA A 324 -16.47 18.44 -15.67
C ALA A 324 -17.85 18.13 -16.30
N GLN A 325 -18.63 17.21 -15.69
CA GLN A 325 -19.99 16.87 -16.12
C GLN A 325 -21.01 17.55 -15.21
N ILE A 326 -22.10 18.07 -15.79
CA ILE A 326 -23.20 18.68 -15.05
C ILE A 326 -23.76 17.67 -14.03
N GLY A 327 -23.90 18.09 -12.78
CA GLY A 327 -24.42 17.25 -11.69
C GLY A 327 -23.40 16.29 -11.08
N THR A 328 -22.14 16.31 -11.52
CA THR A 328 -21.06 15.55 -10.88
C THR A 328 -20.28 16.40 -9.88
N TRP A 329 -19.80 15.76 -8.83
CA TRP A 329 -18.99 16.39 -7.78
C TRP A 329 -17.69 15.63 -7.60
N GLU A 330 -16.59 16.35 -7.58
CA GLU A 330 -15.24 15.86 -7.35
C GLU A 330 -14.83 16.15 -5.91
N ASN A 331 -14.08 15.22 -5.32
CA ASN A 331 -13.47 15.42 -4.01
C ASN A 331 -12.26 16.34 -4.14
N VAL A 332 -12.19 17.36 -3.29
CA VAL A 332 -11.03 18.26 -3.20
C VAL A 332 -10.66 18.49 -1.75
N GLY A 333 -9.38 18.81 -1.50
CA GLY A 333 -8.87 19.09 -0.16
C GLY A 333 -9.58 20.29 0.48
N VAL A 334 -9.76 20.25 1.81
CA VAL A 334 -10.38 21.36 2.57
C VAL A 334 -9.35 22.43 2.98
N GLY A 335 -8.06 22.20 2.70
CA GLY A 335 -6.93 23.10 3.00
C GLY A 335 -6.51 23.97 1.81
N GLY A 336 -6.41 25.28 2.03
CA GLY A 336 -6.30 26.33 1.00
C GLY A 336 -4.93 26.51 0.32
N ASN A 337 -4.13 25.45 0.12
CA ASN A 337 -2.78 25.60 -0.44
C ASN A 337 -2.72 25.69 -1.98
N ALA A 338 -3.86 25.54 -2.66
CA ALA A 338 -3.99 25.78 -4.10
C ALA A 338 -5.32 26.51 -4.38
N PRO A 339 -5.31 27.82 -4.69
CA PRO A 339 -6.52 28.59 -4.98
C PRO A 339 -7.37 27.99 -6.10
N ALA A 340 -6.72 27.35 -7.08
CA ALA A 340 -7.36 26.69 -8.21
C ALA A 340 -8.05 25.35 -7.87
N LEU A 341 -7.90 24.83 -6.65
CA LEU A 341 -8.46 23.55 -6.16
C LEU A 341 -9.27 23.73 -4.87
N GLN A 342 -9.74 24.95 -4.58
CA GLN A 342 -10.57 25.18 -3.40
C GLN A 342 -11.94 24.49 -3.52
N PRO A 343 -12.47 23.95 -2.40
CA PRO A 343 -13.82 23.39 -2.38
C PRO A 343 -14.85 24.49 -2.56
N GLU A 344 -15.81 24.26 -3.44
CA GLU A 344 -17.02 25.07 -3.58
C GLU A 344 -17.98 24.83 -2.41
N VAL A 345 -18.06 23.58 -1.93
CA VAL A 345 -18.87 23.18 -0.78
C VAL A 345 -18.04 22.32 0.15
N VAL A 346 -18.13 22.53 1.45
CA VAL A 346 -17.53 21.67 2.47
C VAL A 346 -18.63 21.10 3.34
N VAL A 347 -18.74 19.77 3.38
CA VAL A 347 -19.70 19.05 4.22
C VAL A 347 -18.95 18.36 5.35
N SER A 348 -19.40 18.55 6.58
CA SER A 348 -18.75 17.97 7.76
C SER A 348 -19.77 17.23 8.62
N LEU A 349 -19.39 16.04 9.06
CA LEU A 349 -20.03 15.37 10.19
C LEU A 349 -19.26 15.81 11.43
N GLU A 350 -19.90 16.60 12.28
CA GLU A 350 -19.25 17.24 13.44
C GLU A 350 -19.37 16.39 14.70
N GLU A 351 -20.51 15.73 14.90
CA GLU A 351 -20.81 14.94 16.11
C GLU A 351 -21.78 13.80 15.79
N VAL A 352 -21.63 12.68 16.50
CA VAL A 352 -22.60 11.57 16.53
C VAL A 352 -22.89 11.18 17.97
N ASP A 353 -24.11 11.48 18.44
CA ASP A 353 -24.61 11.13 19.78
C ASP A 353 -25.53 9.91 19.67
N PHE A 354 -25.22 8.84 20.40
CA PHE A 354 -26.01 7.61 20.48
C PHE A 354 -26.37 7.23 21.93
N CYS A 355 -26.41 8.21 22.84
CA CYS A 355 -26.61 7.98 24.28
C CYS A 355 -28.05 7.69 24.71
N LYS A 356 -29.03 8.38 24.12
CA LYS A 356 -30.39 8.50 24.68
C LYS A 356 -31.42 7.59 24.01
N GLY A 357 -30.98 6.42 23.57
CA GLY A 357 -31.84 5.47 22.85
C GLY A 357 -32.15 5.88 21.40
N GLU A 358 -31.53 6.96 20.92
CA GLU A 358 -31.62 7.51 19.58
C GLU A 358 -30.21 7.85 19.08
N ILE A 359 -30.02 7.94 17.76
CA ILE A 359 -28.77 8.40 17.15
C ILE A 359 -29.00 9.77 16.52
N LYS A 360 -28.19 10.77 16.89
CA LYS A 360 -28.21 12.12 16.34
C LYS A 360 -26.92 12.38 15.58
N LEU A 361 -27.05 12.86 14.36
CA LEU A 361 -25.94 13.19 13.47
C LEU A 361 -25.91 14.71 13.27
N LEU A 362 -24.93 15.39 13.86
CA LEU A 362 -24.75 16.82 13.67
C LEU A 362 -23.94 17.09 12.41
N TRP A 363 -24.56 17.73 11.43
CA TRP A 363 -23.95 18.10 10.17
C TRP A 363 -23.68 19.60 10.10
N SER A 364 -22.62 19.96 9.39
CA SER A 364 -22.41 21.33 8.95
C SER A 364 -22.04 21.41 7.49
N VAL A 365 -22.55 22.46 6.84
CA VAL A 365 -22.30 22.73 5.43
C VAL A 365 -21.81 24.15 5.31
N ARG A 366 -20.67 24.32 4.65
CA ARG A 366 -20.09 25.61 4.30
C ARG A 366 -20.10 25.76 2.79
N ASN A 367 -20.66 26.87 2.33
CA ASN A 367 -20.75 27.24 0.93
C ASN A 367 -19.70 28.32 0.65
N ASN A 368 -18.72 27.99 -0.18
CA ASN A 368 -17.65 28.90 -0.57
C ASN A 368 -17.92 29.57 -1.93
N MET A 369 -19.06 29.30 -2.58
CA MET A 369 -19.45 29.96 -3.82
C MET A 369 -19.94 31.40 -3.57
N ASP A 370 -19.90 32.22 -4.62
CA ASP A 370 -20.25 33.65 -4.58
C ASP A 370 -21.70 33.93 -4.98
N ASP A 371 -22.30 33.07 -5.79
CA ASP A 371 -23.51 33.37 -6.56
C ASP A 371 -24.67 32.41 -6.31
N GLU A 372 -24.40 31.23 -5.75
CA GLU A 372 -25.41 30.17 -5.60
C GLU A 372 -25.56 29.68 -4.15
N SER A 373 -26.82 29.44 -3.74
CA SER A 373 -27.13 28.77 -2.48
C SER A 373 -27.12 27.26 -2.65
N VAL A 374 -26.75 26.52 -1.61
CA VAL A 374 -26.77 25.05 -1.62
C VAL A 374 -27.66 24.49 -0.52
N ALA A 375 -28.19 23.30 -0.73
CA ALA A 375 -29.03 22.60 0.25
C ALA A 375 -28.50 21.19 0.50
N LEU A 376 -28.44 20.75 1.77
CA LEU A 376 -28.19 19.36 2.15
C LEU A 376 -29.46 18.79 2.82
N PRO A 377 -30.21 17.90 2.17
CA PRO A 377 -31.33 17.20 2.80
C PRO A 377 -30.84 16.34 3.97
N LEU A 378 -31.49 16.44 5.13
CA LEU A 378 -31.20 15.62 6.32
C LEU A 378 -32.20 14.47 6.44
N THR A 379 -32.46 13.80 5.32
CA THR A 379 -33.48 12.76 5.19
C THR A 379 -32.88 11.43 4.77
N ALA A 380 -33.68 10.36 4.87
CA ALA A 380 -33.29 9.02 4.42
C ALA A 380 -33.00 8.95 2.91
N GLU A 381 -33.48 9.90 2.10
CA GLU A 381 -33.16 9.96 0.67
C GLU A 381 -31.70 10.31 0.39
N ASN A 382 -31.07 11.08 1.30
CA ASN A 382 -29.68 11.50 1.18
C ASN A 382 -28.74 10.75 2.13
N ILE A 383 -29.19 10.40 3.33
CA ILE A 383 -28.35 9.80 4.37
C ILE A 383 -28.72 8.32 4.54
N ALA A 384 -27.72 7.45 4.52
CA ALA A 384 -27.84 6.04 4.89
C ALA A 384 -26.94 5.74 6.09
N VAL A 385 -27.45 5.00 7.08
CA VAL A 385 -26.68 4.60 8.25
C VAL A 385 -26.81 3.10 8.45
N SER A 386 -25.67 2.43 8.60
CA SER A 386 -25.57 0.98 8.85
C SER A 386 -24.50 0.71 9.91
N ASP A 387 -24.51 -0.44 10.57
CA ASP A 387 -23.45 -0.83 11.50
C ASP A 387 -22.57 -1.99 10.99
N SER A 388 -21.54 -2.37 11.77
CA SER A 388 -20.63 -3.47 11.43
C SER A 388 -21.28 -4.85 11.41
N LEU A 389 -22.49 -4.99 11.95
CA LEU A 389 -23.30 -6.21 11.94
C LEU A 389 -24.35 -6.18 10.83
N LEU A 390 -24.26 -5.21 9.92
CA LEU A 390 -25.18 -5.00 8.79
C LEU A 390 -26.61 -4.66 9.21
N ASN A 391 -26.82 -4.09 10.41
CA ASN A 391 -28.11 -3.48 10.72
C ASN A 391 -28.21 -2.12 10.02
N ASP A 392 -29.31 -1.89 9.33
CA ASP A 392 -29.65 -0.59 8.78
C ASP A 392 -30.48 0.24 9.76
N TYR A 393 -30.23 1.55 9.76
CA TYR A 393 -30.88 2.53 10.61
C TYR A 393 -31.59 3.56 9.74
N GLN A 394 -32.89 3.70 9.95
CA GLN A 394 -33.73 4.62 9.20
C GLN A 394 -33.67 6.02 9.81
N ILE A 395 -33.45 7.04 8.98
CA ILE A 395 -33.58 8.44 9.39
C ILE A 395 -35.06 8.74 9.65
N ALA A 396 -35.35 9.35 10.80
CA ALA A 396 -36.63 9.91 11.13
C ALA A 396 -36.73 11.33 10.54
N ASP A 397 -37.09 11.42 9.26
CA ASP A 397 -37.18 12.67 8.51
C ASP A 397 -37.96 13.78 9.25
N PRO A 398 -39.14 13.51 9.88
CA PRO A 398 -39.90 14.56 10.58
C PRO A 398 -39.23 15.10 11.85
N LYS A 399 -38.25 14.36 12.41
CA LYS A 399 -37.50 14.75 13.61
C LYS A 399 -36.16 15.41 13.29
N SER A 400 -35.73 15.35 12.03
CA SER A 400 -34.49 15.98 11.58
C SER A 400 -34.71 17.47 11.40
N LEU A 401 -33.84 18.29 12.01
CA LEU A 401 -34.04 19.74 12.12
C LEU A 401 -32.79 20.52 11.72
N PRO A 402 -32.89 21.45 10.75
CA PRO A 402 -33.99 21.55 9.76
C PRO A 402 -34.07 20.28 8.86
N PRO A 403 -35.18 20.06 8.13
CA PRO A 403 -35.28 18.92 7.19
C PRO A 403 -34.24 19.01 6.06
N GLN A 404 -33.75 20.21 5.77
CA GLN A 404 -32.61 20.45 4.89
C GLN A 404 -31.79 21.62 5.41
N ILE A 405 -30.46 21.53 5.33
CA ILE A 405 -29.55 22.63 5.63
C ILE A 405 -29.43 23.49 4.38
N SER A 406 -30.10 24.65 4.36
CA SER A 406 -29.93 25.64 3.30
C SER A 406 -28.83 26.64 3.64
N VAL A 407 -27.87 26.83 2.74
CA VAL A 407 -26.67 27.65 2.96
C VAL A 407 -26.51 28.66 1.83
N ALA A 408 -26.62 29.95 2.17
CA ALA A 408 -26.40 31.05 1.24
C ALA A 408 -24.94 31.11 0.77
N PRO A 409 -24.63 31.83 -0.33
CA PRO A 409 -23.25 32.08 -0.76
C PRO A 409 -22.38 32.58 0.39
N ARG A 410 -21.11 32.16 0.42
CA ARG A 410 -20.11 32.55 1.44
C ARG A 410 -20.55 32.38 2.91
N SER A 411 -21.40 31.40 3.19
CA SER A 411 -21.94 31.17 4.54
C SER A 411 -21.79 29.73 5.01
N LYS A 412 -22.12 29.48 6.28
CA LYS A 412 -22.15 28.14 6.89
C LYS A 412 -23.46 27.98 7.67
N ALA A 413 -24.06 26.80 7.60
CA ALA A 413 -25.17 26.41 8.46
C ALA A 413 -25.00 24.99 9.00
N ARG A 414 -25.84 24.63 9.96
CA ARG A 414 -25.84 23.36 10.68
C ARG A 414 -27.24 22.77 10.72
N GLY A 415 -27.31 21.46 10.93
CA GLY A 415 -28.55 20.75 11.18
C GLY A 415 -28.30 19.35 11.71
N THR A 416 -29.33 18.76 12.28
CA THR A 416 -29.24 17.46 12.94
C THR A 416 -30.18 16.47 12.27
N ALA A 417 -29.63 15.35 11.80
CA ALA A 417 -30.42 14.20 11.37
C ALA A 417 -30.64 13.26 12.56
N VAL A 418 -31.85 12.71 12.71
CA VAL A 418 -32.24 11.90 13.87
C VAL A 418 -32.64 10.49 13.42
N ILE A 419 -32.22 9.48 14.19
CA ILE A 419 -32.63 8.08 14.06
C ILE A 419 -33.22 7.66 15.42
N GLU A 420 -34.45 7.17 15.43
CA GLU A 420 -35.14 6.81 16.68
C GLU A 420 -34.71 5.46 17.25
N ARG A 421 -34.04 4.64 16.44
CA ARG A 421 -33.52 3.33 16.86
C ARG A 421 -32.19 3.51 17.60
N PRO A 422 -32.00 2.90 18.78
CA PRO A 422 -30.71 2.94 19.48
C PRO A 422 -29.62 2.23 18.67
N ALA A 423 -28.38 2.71 18.78
CA ALA A 423 -27.22 2.03 18.21
C ALA A 423 -27.05 0.63 18.85
N ASN A 424 -26.71 -0.36 18.03
CA ASN A 424 -26.37 -1.68 18.52
C ASN A 424 -25.00 -1.66 19.19
N LEU A 425 -24.96 -1.76 20.52
CA LEU A 425 -23.72 -1.71 21.30
C LEU A 425 -22.78 -2.90 21.05
N ASN A 426 -23.26 -3.99 20.43
CA ASN A 426 -22.41 -5.10 19.99
C ASN A 426 -21.75 -4.81 18.64
N ALA A 427 -22.22 -3.82 17.89
CA ALA A 427 -21.55 -3.37 16.68
C ALA A 427 -20.36 -2.48 17.06
N LYS A 428 -19.25 -2.61 16.34
CA LYS A 428 -18.01 -1.88 16.65
C LYS A 428 -17.98 -0.49 16.01
N VAL A 429 -18.72 -0.30 14.92
CA VAL A 429 -18.75 0.96 14.16
C VAL A 429 -20.12 1.23 13.55
N LEU A 430 -20.48 2.51 13.43
CA LEU A 430 -21.49 3.03 12.50
C LEU A 430 -20.80 3.48 11.21
N ARG A 431 -21.37 3.08 10.07
CA ARG A 431 -21.06 3.57 8.74
C ARG A 431 -22.17 4.53 8.32
N ILE A 432 -21.83 5.81 8.23
CA ILE A 432 -22.75 6.88 7.82
C ILE A 432 -22.36 7.28 6.40
N LYS A 433 -23.30 7.20 5.46
CA LYS A 433 -23.06 7.48 4.04
C LYS A 433 -23.97 8.61 3.58
N LEU A 434 -23.37 9.65 3.00
CA LEU A 434 -24.09 10.53 2.08
C LEU A 434 -24.20 9.83 0.74
N LYS A 435 -25.42 9.81 0.19
CA LYS A 435 -25.74 9.27 -1.13
C LYS A 435 -25.29 10.26 -2.22
N GLN A 436 -25.54 9.91 -3.47
CA GLN A 436 -25.03 10.62 -4.64
C GLN A 436 -25.41 12.12 -4.69
N MET A 437 -26.55 12.51 -4.12
CA MET A 437 -27.09 13.87 -4.19
C MET A 437 -27.14 14.50 -2.80
N PRO A 438 -26.83 15.81 -2.63
CA PRO A 438 -26.58 16.78 -3.69
C PRO A 438 -25.09 16.97 -4.00
N PHE A 439 -24.16 16.39 -3.23
CA PHE A 439 -22.73 16.70 -3.32
C PHE A 439 -21.84 15.47 -3.57
N GLY A 440 -22.38 14.39 -4.11
CA GLY A 440 -21.66 13.13 -4.34
C GLY A 440 -21.52 12.26 -3.09
N GLU A 441 -21.22 10.97 -3.30
CA GLU A 441 -21.15 10.00 -2.21
C GLU A 441 -19.95 10.24 -1.30
N ALA A 442 -20.17 10.23 0.02
CA ALA A 442 -19.13 10.24 1.05
C ALA A 442 -19.49 9.27 2.17
N THR A 443 -18.50 8.70 2.84
CA THR A 443 -18.73 7.76 3.93
C THR A 443 -17.85 8.08 5.13
N TRP A 444 -18.47 8.12 6.30
CA TRP A 444 -17.85 8.27 7.60
C TRP A 444 -17.94 6.96 8.36
N ILE A 445 -16.88 6.63 9.10
CA ILE A 445 -16.84 5.47 10.00
C ILE A 445 -16.68 6.01 11.40
N VAL A 446 -17.70 5.77 12.23
CA VAL A 446 -17.78 6.26 13.60
C VAL A 446 -17.69 5.07 14.54
N PRO A 447 -16.68 4.99 15.43
CA PRO A 447 -16.59 3.92 16.41
C PRO A 447 -17.76 3.99 17.40
N ILE A 448 -18.32 2.82 17.73
CA ILE A 448 -19.26 2.68 18.83
C ILE A 448 -18.43 2.19 20.01
N SER A 449 -18.10 3.09 20.94
CA SER A 449 -17.55 2.70 22.23
C SER A 449 -18.68 2.06 23.04
N GLY A 450 -18.69 0.73 23.13
CA GLY A 450 -19.58 0.05 24.05
C GLY A 450 -19.24 0.49 25.47
N ALA A 451 -20.24 0.95 26.23
CA ALA A 451 -20.09 1.11 27.67
C ALA A 451 -19.59 -0.23 28.23
N GLY A 452 -18.34 -0.26 28.69
CA GLY A 452 -17.87 -1.36 29.51
C GLY A 452 -18.81 -1.49 30.69
N LYS A 453 -19.36 -2.69 30.89
CA LYS A 453 -19.97 -3.03 32.18
C LYS A 453 -18.90 -3.09 33.26
#